data_AF-A0AA35WXR8-F1
#
_entry.id   AF-A0AA35WXR8-F1
#
_cell.length_a   1.000
_cell.length_b   1.000
_cell.length_c   1.000
_cell.angle_alpha   90.00
_cell.angle_beta   90.00
_cell.angle_gamma   90.00
#
_symmetry.space_group_name_H-M   'P 1'
#
loop_
_entity.id
_entity.type
_entity.pdbx_description
1 polymer ?
#
loop_
_entity_poly.entity_id
_entity_poly.type
_entity_poly.pdbx_seq_one_letter_code
_entity_poly.pdbx_strand_id
1 'polypeptide(L)'
;MARRPVLLFYSLLLIPSLLRVLACTSKDVNRIADVLLEVQDWKGLASELDIKIGDQNAISSNCRDNEAKCHRRSLVQKYCDASGLAVEVVAENIAQALESMGHKKQANIIKNMFPAGAEHR
;
A
#
# COMPACT_ATOMS: atom_id res chain seq x y z
N MET A 1 57.50 16.50 -8.93
CA MET A 1 57.42 15.04 -8.78
C MET A 1 57.37 14.72 -7.29
N ALA A 2 56.17 14.62 -6.71
CA ALA A 2 55.98 14.15 -5.33
C ALA A 2 54.86 13.10 -5.38
N ARG A 3 55.28 11.83 -5.39
CA ARG A 3 54.40 10.65 -5.44
C ARG A 3 54.28 10.08 -4.02
N ARG A 4 53.02 9.88 -3.59
CA ARG A 4 52.48 9.05 -2.48
C ARG A 4 52.40 9.69 -1.08
N PRO A 5 51.16 9.81 -0.57
CA PRO A 5 50.70 9.04 0.61
C PRO A 5 49.49 8.14 0.22
N VAL A 6 49.57 6.81 0.37
CA VAL A 6 49.17 5.97 1.53
C VAL A 6 47.67 6.05 1.88
N LEU A 7 46.88 5.23 1.18
CA LEU A 7 46.06 4.12 1.71
C LEU A 7 45.29 4.26 3.06
N LEU A 8 43.97 4.03 2.93
CA LEU A 8 43.08 3.14 3.71
C LEU A 8 41.97 3.74 4.60
N PHE A 9 40.75 3.33 4.24
CA PHE A 9 39.64 2.89 5.09
C PHE A 9 39.03 3.89 6.07
N TYR A 10 37.84 4.39 5.71
CA TYR A 10 36.68 4.30 6.61
C TYR A 10 35.42 3.97 5.79
N SER A 11 35.28 2.67 5.51
CA SER A 11 33.96 2.07 5.27
C SER A 11 33.22 1.99 6.60
N LEU A 12 32.49 3.06 6.94
CA LEU A 12 31.28 2.97 7.76
C LEU A 12 30.14 3.21 6.76
N LEU A 13 29.65 2.23 5.99
CA LEU A 13 28.82 1.12 6.47
C LEU A 13 27.99 1.48 7.72
N LEU A 14 27.37 2.67 7.69
CA LEU A 14 26.08 2.84 8.33
C LEU A 14 25.06 2.05 7.52
N ILE A 15 24.92 0.80 7.92
CA ILE A 15 23.83 -0.12 7.64
C ILE A 15 22.51 0.68 7.65
N PRO A 16 21.85 0.93 6.50
CA PRO A 16 20.47 1.41 6.48
C PRO A 16 19.47 0.26 6.72
N SER A 17 19.94 -0.91 7.14
CA SER A 17 19.18 -2.18 7.10
C SER A 17 18.17 -2.40 8.23
N LEU A 18 17.78 -1.39 9.02
CA LEU A 18 16.84 -1.57 10.14
C LEU A 18 15.78 -0.48 10.33
N LEU A 19 15.59 0.44 9.37
CA LEU A 19 14.33 1.17 9.29
C LEU A 19 13.32 0.25 8.61
N ARG A 20 12.71 -0.66 9.38
CA ARG A 20 11.58 -1.47 8.92
C ARG A 20 10.37 -0.57 8.73
N VAL A 21 10.36 0.19 7.64
CA VAL A 21 9.10 0.65 7.05
C VAL A 21 8.38 -0.63 6.64
N LEU A 22 7.40 -1.09 7.43
CA LEU A 22 6.52 -2.20 7.03
C LEU A 22 5.59 -1.70 5.93
N ALA A 23 6.18 -1.50 4.75
CA ALA A 23 5.45 -1.32 3.52
C ALA A 23 4.52 -2.52 3.31
N CYS A 24 3.40 -2.29 2.63
CA CYS A 24 2.46 -3.37 2.33
C CYS A 24 3.18 -4.53 1.63
N THR A 25 3.06 -5.74 2.19
CA THR A 25 3.53 -6.93 1.50
C THR A 25 2.51 -7.37 0.46
N SER A 26 2.92 -8.16 -0.54
CA SER A 26 1.99 -8.76 -1.50
C SER A 26 0.86 -9.55 -0.83
N LYS A 27 1.13 -10.14 0.35
CA LYS A 27 0.13 -10.85 1.15
C LYS A 27 -0.90 -9.89 1.73
N ASP A 28 -0.47 -8.76 2.28
CA ASP A 28 -1.37 -7.75 2.84
C ASP A 28 -2.24 -7.11 1.76
N VAL A 29 -1.62 -6.76 0.63
CA VAL A 29 -2.32 -6.23 -0.55
C VAL A 29 -3.43 -7.19 -0.99
N ASN A 30 -3.14 -8.49 -1.10
CA ASN A 30 -4.14 -9.49 -1.47
C ASN A 30 -5.26 -9.60 -0.43
N ARG A 31 -4.94 -9.61 0.87
CA ARG A 31 -5.95 -9.70 1.94
C ARG A 31 -6.91 -8.52 1.94
N ILE A 32 -6.40 -7.30 1.78
CA ILE A 32 -7.23 -6.10 1.67
C ILE A 32 -8.07 -6.17 0.37
N ALA A 33 -7.43 -6.51 -0.75
CA ALA A 33 -8.11 -6.58 -2.05
C ALA A 33 -9.25 -7.61 -2.08
N ASP A 34 -9.11 -8.75 -1.40
CA ASP A 34 -10.16 -9.77 -1.32
C ASP A 34 -11.42 -9.24 -0.60
N VAL A 35 -11.27 -8.39 0.43
CA VAL A 35 -12.42 -7.74 1.08
C VAL A 35 -13.08 -6.70 0.16
N LEU A 36 -12.28 -6.01 -0.65
CA LEU A 36 -12.76 -5.02 -1.60
C LEU A 36 -13.48 -5.65 -2.82
N LEU A 37 -13.45 -6.97 -3.00
CA LEU A 37 -14.19 -7.63 -4.09
C LEU A 37 -15.69 -7.39 -4.00
N GLU A 38 -16.24 -7.23 -2.79
CA GLU A 38 -17.66 -6.90 -2.58
C GLU A 38 -17.99 -5.43 -2.93
N VAL A 39 -16.98 -4.57 -3.09
CA VAL A 39 -17.14 -3.14 -3.41
C VAL A 39 -17.11 -2.99 -4.93
N GLN A 40 -18.27 -2.81 -5.56
CA GLN A 40 -18.37 -2.71 -7.04
C GLN A 40 -17.68 -1.46 -7.60
N ASP A 41 -17.83 -0.32 -6.92
CA ASP A 41 -17.27 0.96 -7.36
C ASP A 41 -15.84 1.19 -6.84
N TRP A 42 -14.88 0.48 -7.44
CA TRP A 42 -13.47 0.65 -7.08
C TRP A 42 -12.89 2.01 -7.50
N LYS A 43 -13.49 2.68 -8.50
CA LYS A 43 -13.03 4.00 -8.96
C LYS A 43 -13.48 5.11 -8.01
N GLY A 44 -14.69 4.99 -7.45
CA GLY A 44 -15.13 5.81 -6.33
C GLY A 44 -14.17 5.69 -5.16
N LEU A 45 -13.83 4.46 -4.76
CA LEU A 45 -12.85 4.22 -3.70
C LEU A 45 -11.46 4.79 -4.03
N ALA A 46 -11.01 4.67 -5.28
CA ALA A 46 -9.75 5.27 -5.72
C ALA A 46 -9.77 6.79 -5.59
N SER A 47 -10.91 7.42 -5.86
CA SER A 47 -11.07 8.86 -5.77
C SER A 47 -11.11 9.35 -4.32
N GLU A 48 -11.78 8.62 -3.42
CA GLU A 48 -11.74 8.90 -1.98
C GLU A 48 -10.33 8.77 -1.39
N LEU A 49 -9.49 7.90 -1.97
CA LEU A 49 -8.07 7.73 -1.60
C LEU A 49 -7.13 8.71 -2.32
N ASP A 50 -7.66 9.72 -3.02
CA ASP A 50 -6.92 10.71 -3.80
C ASP A 50 -5.95 10.12 -4.84
N ILE A 51 -6.32 8.98 -5.42
CA ILE A 51 -5.56 8.35 -6.51
C ILE A 51 -5.90 9.07 -7.81
N LYS A 52 -4.87 9.63 -8.46
CA LYS A 52 -5.00 10.41 -9.68
C LYS A 52 -5.71 9.63 -10.79
N ILE A 53 -6.55 10.32 -11.56
CA ILE A 53 -7.29 9.75 -12.71
C ILE A 53 -6.37 9.01 -13.69
N GLY A 54 -5.16 9.52 -13.93
CA GLY A 54 -4.18 8.86 -14.79
C GLY A 54 -3.78 7.47 -14.28
N ASP A 55 -3.63 7.31 -12.97
CA ASP A 55 -3.33 6.02 -12.33
C ASP A 55 -4.54 5.08 -12.34
N GLN A 56 -5.75 5.61 -12.15
CA GLN A 56 -7.00 4.83 -12.28
C GLN A 56 -7.17 4.28 -13.72
N ASN A 57 -6.83 5.09 -14.72
CA ASN A 57 -6.84 4.65 -16.12
C ASN A 57 -5.78 3.59 -16.38
N ALA A 58 -4.56 3.76 -15.85
CA ALA A 58 -3.51 2.75 -15.97
C ALA A 58 -3.92 1.41 -15.34
N ILE A 59 -4.56 1.43 -14.17
CA ILE A 59 -5.13 0.22 -13.53
C ILE A 59 -6.15 -0.44 -14.46
N SER A 60 -7.07 0.35 -15.03
CA SER A 60 -8.09 -0.16 -15.95
C SER A 60 -7.48 -0.79 -17.21
N SER A 61 -6.42 -0.19 -17.75
CA SER A 61 -5.73 -0.71 -18.94
C SER A 61 -4.91 -1.97 -18.67
N ASN A 62 -4.35 -2.11 -17.47
CA ASN A 62 -3.52 -3.26 -17.10
C ASN A 62 -4.34 -4.51 -16.76
N CYS A 63 -5.56 -4.34 -16.30
CA CYS A 63 -6.47 -5.45 -15.98
C CYS A 63 -7.30 -5.84 -17.21
N ARG A 64 -6.74 -6.72 -18.05
CA ARG A 64 -7.47 -7.32 -19.18
C ARG A 64 -8.70 -8.09 -18.65
N ASP A 65 -9.81 -7.99 -19.37
CA ASP A 65 -11.08 -8.67 -19.09
C ASP A 65 -11.84 -8.26 -17.82
N ASN A 66 -11.60 -7.04 -17.30
CA ASN A 66 -12.41 -6.45 -16.22
C ASN A 66 -12.41 -7.32 -14.95
N GLU A 67 -11.33 -8.06 -14.71
CA GLU A 67 -11.21 -8.94 -13.55
C GLU A 67 -11.27 -8.09 -12.29
N ALA A 68 -12.40 -8.16 -11.57
CA ALA A 68 -12.64 -7.34 -10.39
C ALA A 68 -11.47 -7.44 -9.40
N LYS A 69 -10.92 -8.64 -9.24
CA LYS A 69 -9.74 -8.92 -8.41
C LYS A 69 -8.50 -8.16 -8.83
N CYS A 70 -8.21 -8.09 -10.12
CA CYS A 70 -7.08 -7.32 -10.64
C CYS A 70 -7.21 -5.84 -10.31
N HIS A 71 -8.41 -5.25 -10.47
CA HIS A 71 -8.64 -3.85 -10.14
C HIS A 71 -8.40 -3.55 -8.65
N ARG A 72 -8.95 -4.37 -7.74
CA ARG A 72 -8.82 -4.14 -6.29
C ARG A 72 -7.39 -4.34 -5.82
N ARG A 73 -6.72 -5.37 -6.33
CA ARG A 73 -5.31 -5.61 -6.01
C ARG A 73 -4.41 -4.47 -6.52
N SER A 74 -4.60 -4.04 -7.75
CA SER A 74 -3.80 -2.96 -8.34
C SER A 74 -4.06 -1.62 -7.65
N LEU A 75 -5.31 -1.37 -7.23
CA LEU A 75 -5.68 -0.21 -6.44
C LEU A 75 -4.94 -0.16 -5.10
N VAL A 76 -5.03 -1.25 -4.32
CA VAL A 76 -4.38 -1.33 -3.00
C VAL A 76 -2.86 -1.24 -3.15
N GLN A 77 -2.27 -1.97 -4.11
CA GLN A 77 -0.84 -1.91 -4.38
C GLN A 77 -0.40 -0.47 -4.70
N LYS A 78 -1.12 0.20 -5.61
CA LYS A 78 -0.78 1.56 -6.02
C LYS A 78 -0.84 2.54 -4.86
N TYR A 79 -1.85 2.41 -3.99
CA TYR A 79 -1.98 3.26 -2.81
C TYR A 79 -0.86 2.99 -1.77
N CYS A 80 -0.52 1.72 -1.55
CA CYS A 80 0.62 1.35 -0.70
C CYS A 80 1.94 1.95 -1.23
N ASP A 81 2.20 1.82 -2.53
CA ASP A 81 3.43 2.31 -3.16
C ASP A 81 3.51 3.84 -3.14
N ALA A 82 2.39 4.53 -3.35
CA ALA A 82 2.33 5.98 -3.38
C ALA A 82 2.41 6.62 -1.98
N SER A 83 1.82 5.98 -0.98
CA SER A 83 1.76 6.52 0.38
C SER A 83 3.06 6.31 1.15
N GLY A 84 3.78 5.21 0.90
CA GLY A 84 4.96 4.83 1.68
C GLY A 84 4.67 4.58 3.16
N LEU A 85 3.38 4.39 3.50
CA LEU A 85 2.91 4.22 4.88
C LEU A 85 2.99 2.76 5.32
N ALA A 86 2.94 2.55 6.63
CA ALA A 86 2.79 1.23 7.21
C ALA A 86 1.43 0.63 6.81
N VAL A 87 1.39 -0.69 6.65
CA VAL A 87 0.17 -1.42 6.24
C VAL A 87 -1.04 -1.13 7.13
N GLU A 88 -0.87 -0.95 8.44
CA GLU A 88 -1.96 -0.63 9.36
C GLU A 88 -2.59 0.73 9.06
N VAL A 89 -1.75 1.73 8.75
CA VAL A 89 -2.22 3.07 8.39
C VAL A 89 -2.89 3.05 7.02
N VAL A 90 -2.34 2.28 6.07
CA VAL A 90 -2.98 2.06 4.76
C VAL A 90 -4.36 1.41 4.93
N ALA A 91 -4.45 0.36 5.75
CA ALA A 91 -5.70 -0.34 6.03
C ALA A 91 -6.73 0.58 6.68
N GLU A 92 -6.31 1.41 7.65
CA GLU A 92 -7.18 2.39 8.30
C GLU A 92 -7.70 3.44 7.31
N ASN A 93 -6.84 4.01 6.46
CA ASN A 93 -7.26 4.97 5.43
C ASN A 93 -8.25 4.35 4.44
N ILE A 94 -8.00 3.12 4.00
CA ILE A 94 -8.94 2.37 3.14
C ILE A 94 -10.26 2.12 3.87
N ALA A 95 -10.23 1.75 5.15
CA ALA A 95 -11.44 1.55 5.93
C ALA A 95 -12.25 2.84 6.11
N GLN A 96 -11.59 3.98 6.34
CA GLN A 96 -12.24 5.29 6.42
C GLN A 96 -12.90 5.70 5.10
N ALA A 97 -12.21 5.49 3.97
CA ALA A 97 -12.78 5.72 2.64
C ALA A 97 -13.97 4.80 2.35
N LEU A 98 -13.93 3.55 2.81
CA LEU A 98 -15.08 2.66 2.73
C LEU A 98 -16.25 3.14 3.59
N GLU A 99 -15.99 3.68 4.79
CA GLU A 99 -17.03 4.25 5.65
C GLU A 99 -17.69 5.48 5.02
N SER A 100 -16.92 6.38 4.38
CA SER A 100 -17.46 7.55 3.67
C SER A 100 -18.37 7.14 2.50
N MET A 101 -18.02 6.04 1.82
CA MET A 101 -18.82 5.45 0.75
C MET A 101 -20.00 4.58 1.25
N GLY A 102 -20.17 4.40 2.56
CA GLY A 102 -21.24 3.59 3.15
C GLY A 102 -20.95 2.09 3.26
N HIS A 103 -19.75 1.62 2.90
CA HIS A 103 -19.28 0.24 3.00
C HIS A 103 -18.78 -0.12 4.41
N LYS A 104 -19.57 0.18 5.45
CA LYS A 104 -19.20 0.00 6.87
C LYS A 104 -18.83 -1.45 7.24
N LYS A 105 -19.50 -2.44 6.62
CA LYS A 105 -19.21 -3.86 6.85
C LYS A 105 -17.77 -4.18 6.44
N GLN A 106 -17.36 -3.78 5.24
CA GLN A 106 -16.02 -4.02 4.69
C GLN A 106 -14.96 -3.23 5.45
N ALA A 107 -15.25 -1.99 5.82
CA ALA A 107 -14.38 -1.19 6.68
C ALA A 107 -14.08 -1.88 8.02
N ASN A 108 -15.12 -2.38 8.70
CA ASN A 108 -14.95 -3.12 9.95
C ASN A 108 -14.12 -4.40 9.78
N ILE A 109 -14.31 -5.13 8.67
CA ILE A 109 -13.49 -6.32 8.39
C ILE A 109 -12.02 -5.92 8.25
N ILE A 110 -11.71 -4.85 7.51
CA ILE A 110 -10.33 -4.37 7.33
C ILE A 110 -9.72 -3.93 8.67
N LYS A 111 -10.43 -3.13 9.47
CA LYS A 111 -9.99 -2.71 10.81
C LYS A 111 -9.70 -3.88 11.74
N ASN A 112 -10.52 -4.94 11.69
CA ASN A 112 -10.30 -6.15 12.48
C ASN A 112 -9.13 -7.00 11.98
N MET A 113 -8.81 -6.97 10.68
CA MET A 113 -7.66 -7.69 10.11
C MET A 113 -6.34 -6.99 10.38
N PHE A 114 -6.36 -5.67 10.50
CA PHE A 114 -5.20 -4.80 10.73
C PHE A 114 -5.50 -3.82 11.86
N PRO A 115 -5.63 -4.31 13.11
CA PRO A 115 -5.97 -3.47 14.25
C PRO A 115 -4.91 -2.38 14.48
N ALA A 116 -5.36 -1.13 14.55
CA ALA A 116 -4.51 0.01 14.84
C ALA A 116 -3.84 -0.15 16.22
N GLY A 117 -2.51 -0.12 16.26
CA GLY A 117 -1.78 -0.24 17.53
C GLY A 117 -1.68 -1.67 18.05
N ALA A 118 -1.88 -2.69 17.20
CA ALA A 118 -1.33 -4.00 17.49
C ALA A 118 0.20 -3.91 17.44
N GLU A 119 0.80 -3.56 18.58
CA GLU A 119 2.21 -3.74 18.83
C GLU A 119 2.62 -5.11 18.28
N HIS A 120 3.62 -5.10 17.39
CA HIS A 120 4.33 -6.27 16.90
C HIS A 120 4.50 -7.32 18.01
N ARG A 121 3.63 -8.32 18.04
CA ARG A 121 3.90 -9.57 18.75
C ARG A 121 4.67 -10.50 17.83
#